data_AF-A0A0H5NWX0-F1
#
_entry.id   AF-A0A0H5NWX0-F1
#
_cell.length_a   1.000
_cell.length_b   1.000
_cell.length_c   1.000
_cell.angle_alpha   90.00
_cell.angle_beta   90.00
_cell.angle_gamma   90.00
#
_symmetry.space_group_name_H-M   'P 1'
#
loop_
_entity.id
_entity.type
_entity.pdbx_description
1 polymer ?
#
loop_
_entity_poly.entity_id
_entity_poly.type
_entity_poly.pdbx_seq_one_letter_code
_entity_poly.pdbx_strand_id
1 'polypeptide(L)'
;MALKGYRFPIAHAEAFPQGLVLVGQIEPLIKYNPDRNAVPEQQIDYNPKTGAGSRLPMWKATVTDPSETNAKRASFQLIFLSEVQPVPSTPEVLPGMRQIELEGLLAEPRVMGQGEFKYQGFVFYAGGIKGDTSGARGKSAAESRVA
;
A
#
# COMPACT_ATOMS: atom_id res chain seq x y z
N MET A 1 -22.54 1.78 10.97
CA MET A 1 -21.24 2.31 11.46
C MET A 1 -20.13 1.65 10.66
N ALA A 2 -19.41 2.39 9.80
CA ALA A 2 -18.18 1.88 9.21
C ALA A 2 -17.14 1.74 10.34
N LEU A 3 -16.63 0.53 10.57
CA LEU A 3 -15.55 0.30 11.52
C LEU A 3 -14.31 1.05 11.01
N LYS A 4 -13.98 2.17 11.65
CA LYS A 4 -12.79 2.97 11.32
C LYS A 4 -11.55 2.08 11.40
N GLY A 5 -10.78 1.99 10.32
CA GLY A 5 -9.61 1.12 10.22
C GLY A 5 -9.89 -0.32 9.79
N TYR A 6 -11.12 -0.64 9.37
CA TYR A 6 -11.43 -1.95 8.80
C TYR A 6 -10.84 -2.06 7.38
N ARG A 7 -10.01 -3.09 7.20
CA ARG A 7 -9.43 -3.47 5.91
C ARG A 7 -10.10 -4.75 5.42
N PHE A 8 -10.63 -4.73 4.21
CA PHE A 8 -11.22 -5.89 3.55
C PHE A 8 -10.38 -6.34 2.35
N PRO A 9 -10.31 -7.65 2.08
CA PRO A 9 -9.62 -8.16 0.91
C PRO A 9 -10.39 -7.82 -0.37
N ILE A 10 -9.66 -7.50 -1.42
CA ILE A 10 -10.19 -7.28 -2.77
C ILE A 10 -9.21 -7.84 -3.79
N ALA A 11 -9.71 -8.45 -4.87
CA ALA A 11 -8.84 -8.98 -5.92
C ALA A 11 -8.16 -7.82 -6.68
N HIS A 12 -6.88 -7.98 -7.02
CA HIS A 12 -6.16 -6.94 -7.78
C HIS A 12 -6.86 -6.59 -9.09
N ALA A 13 -7.29 -7.60 -9.86
CA ALA A 13 -7.97 -7.40 -11.14
C ALA A 13 -9.36 -6.73 -10.99
N GLU A 14 -9.99 -6.82 -9.82
CA GLU A 14 -11.26 -6.14 -9.53
C GLU A 14 -11.03 -4.67 -9.17
N ALA A 15 -10.02 -4.38 -8.36
CA ALA A 15 -9.67 -3.02 -7.96
C ALA A 15 -8.99 -2.23 -9.09
N PHE A 16 -8.14 -2.88 -9.89
CA PHE A 16 -7.28 -2.28 -10.90
C PHE A 16 -7.31 -3.11 -12.19
N PRO A 17 -8.35 -2.97 -13.04
CA PRO A 17 -8.55 -3.82 -14.21
C PRO A 17 -7.44 -3.71 -15.26
N GLN A 18 -6.75 -2.56 -15.32
CA GLN A 18 -5.62 -2.32 -16.22
C GLN A 18 -4.25 -2.56 -15.55
N GLY A 19 -4.26 -3.08 -14.32
CA GLY A 19 -3.10 -3.19 -13.46
C GLY A 19 -2.65 -1.84 -12.89
N LEU A 20 -1.55 -1.86 -12.15
CA LEU A 20 -0.93 -0.65 -11.63
C LEU A 20 0.45 -0.44 -12.25
N VAL A 21 0.82 0.81 -12.44
CA VAL A 21 2.18 1.20 -12.81
C VAL A 21 2.89 1.70 -11.56
N LEU A 22 3.91 0.97 -11.12
CA LEU A 22 4.85 1.46 -10.11
C LEU A 22 5.69 2.58 -10.71
N VAL A 23 5.81 3.68 -9.98
CA VAL A 23 6.64 4.83 -10.33
C VAL A 23 7.71 5.02 -9.26
N GLY A 24 8.97 4.87 -9.67
CA GLY A 24 10.13 4.94 -8.81
C GLY A 24 10.38 3.66 -8.02
N GLN A 25 10.98 3.81 -6.85
CA GLN A 25 11.34 2.71 -5.97
C GLN A 25 10.35 2.56 -4.82
N ILE A 26 10.31 1.37 -4.24
CA ILE A 26 9.58 1.09 -3.01
C ILE A 26 10.48 1.53 -1.85
N GLU A 27 9.99 2.36 -0.95
CA GLU A 27 10.79 2.94 0.14
C GLU A 27 10.20 2.56 1.51
N PRO A 28 10.99 2.59 2.60
CA PRO A 28 10.43 2.55 3.94
C PRO A 28 9.41 3.66 4.15
N LEU A 29 8.24 3.35 4.72
CA LEU A 29 7.31 4.38 5.16
C LEU A 29 7.80 4.95 6.48
N ILE A 30 8.48 6.09 6.43
CA ILE A 30 9.02 6.77 7.62
C ILE A 30 7.92 7.53 8.35
N LYS A 31 7.88 7.39 9.68
CA LYS A 31 7.00 8.15 10.56
C LYS A 31 7.35 9.63 10.47
N TYR A 32 6.33 10.48 10.38
CA TYR A 32 6.54 11.92 10.50
C TYR A 32 7.09 12.26 11.90
N ASN A 33 8.19 13.00 11.94
CA ASN A 33 8.76 13.55 13.16
C ASN A 33 8.91 15.08 13.01
N PRO A 34 8.37 15.88 13.94
CA PRO A 34 8.56 17.33 13.93
C PRO A 34 10.03 17.75 14.15
N ASP A 35 10.82 16.93 14.83
CA ASP A 35 12.27 17.13 14.94
C ASP A 35 12.98 16.60 13.69
N ARG A 36 13.60 17.51 12.94
CA ARG A 36 14.33 17.20 11.70
C ARG A 36 15.63 16.45 11.94
N ASN A 37 16.16 16.46 13.17
CA ASN A 37 17.41 15.78 13.52
C ASN A 37 17.19 14.38 14.10
N ALA A 38 15.93 14.00 14.33
CA ALA A 38 15.62 12.68 14.85
C ALA A 38 15.95 11.59 13.84
N VAL A 39 16.37 10.43 14.36
CA VAL A 39 16.64 9.24 13.54
C VAL A 39 15.34 8.83 12.82
N PRO A 40 15.37 8.64 11.49
CA PRO A 40 14.21 8.16 10.74
C PRO A 40 13.72 6.80 11.27
N GLU A 41 12.48 6.77 11.75
CA GLU A 41 11.85 5.52 12.18
C GLU A 41 10.86 5.03 11.13
N GLN A 42 11.02 3.79 10.69
CA GLN A 42 10.02 3.13 9.85
C GLN A 42 8.74 2.87 10.65
N GLN A 43 7.60 3.07 10.00
CA GLN A 43 6.29 2.78 10.56
C GLN A 43 6.03 1.27 10.53
N ILE A 44 5.44 0.77 11.62
CA ILE A 44 4.99 -0.62 11.76
C ILE A 44 3.46 -0.64 11.73
N ASP A 45 2.88 -1.66 11.11
CA ASP A 45 1.44 -1.89 11.11
C ASP A 45 0.94 -2.42 12.45
N TYR A 46 0.70 -1.47 13.36
CA TYR A 46 0.17 -1.76 14.68
C TYR A 46 -0.68 -0.59 15.20
N ASN A 47 -1.90 -0.90 15.60
CA ASN A 47 -2.77 0.02 16.32
C ASN A 47 -2.71 -0.31 17.82
N PRO A 48 -2.04 0.50 18.64
CA PRO A 48 -1.91 0.23 20.07
C PRO A 48 -3.24 0.31 20.83
N LYS A 49 -4.25 1.01 20.30
CA LYS A 49 -5.55 1.15 20.96
C LYS A 49 -6.42 -0.10 20.81
N THR A 50 -6.30 -0.79 19.68
CA THR A 50 -7.12 -1.98 19.37
C THR A 50 -6.33 -3.28 19.43
N GLY A 51 -5.00 -3.20 19.55
CA GLY A 51 -4.11 -4.35 19.44
C GLY A 51 -3.99 -4.93 18.02
N ALA A 52 -4.71 -4.37 17.05
CA ALA A 52 -4.82 -4.91 15.70
C ALA A 52 -3.69 -4.42 14.78
N GLY A 53 -3.33 -5.24 13.78
CA GLY A 53 -2.30 -4.93 12.78
C GLY A 53 -1.40 -6.14 12.54
N SER A 54 -0.77 -6.20 11.38
CA SER A 54 0.10 -7.31 10.97
C SER A 54 1.44 -7.37 11.72
N ARG A 55 1.80 -6.32 12.46
CA ARG A 55 3.13 -6.13 13.10
C ARG A 55 4.29 -6.08 12.10
N LEU A 56 4.00 -5.96 10.81
CA LEU A 56 5.01 -5.89 9.76
C LEU A 56 5.47 -4.44 9.52
N PRO A 57 6.73 -4.25 9.08
CA PRO A 57 7.18 -2.99 8.53
C PRO A 57 6.29 -2.52 7.36
N MET A 58 6.03 -1.22 7.34
CA MET A 58 5.33 -0.58 6.23
C MET A 58 6.33 -0.05 5.21
N TRP A 59 6.09 -0.39 3.95
CA TRP A 59 6.79 0.17 2.81
C TRP A 59 5.81 0.99 1.98
N LYS A 60 6.28 2.06 1.35
CA LYS A 60 5.47 2.89 0.48
C LYS A 60 5.96 2.82 -0.95
N ALA A 61 5.01 2.90 -1.87
CA ALA A 61 5.28 3.02 -3.29
C ALA A 61 4.32 4.03 -3.90
N THR A 62 4.81 4.80 -4.87
CA THR A 62 3.94 5.60 -5.72
C THR A 62 3.47 4.73 -6.87
N VAL A 63 2.16 4.61 -7.02
CA VAL A 63 1.55 3.85 -8.11
C VAL A 63 0.61 4.75 -8.89
N THR A 64 0.49 4.47 -10.19
CA THR A 64 -0.48 5.09 -11.08
C THR A 64 -1.45 4.01 -11.56
N ASP A 65 -2.76 4.29 -11.43
CA ASP A 65 -3.86 3.50 -11.97
C ASP A 65 -4.27 4.07 -13.34
N PRO A 66 -4.00 3.35 -14.45
CA PRO A 66 -4.40 3.79 -15.78
C PRO A 66 -5.92 3.80 -16.01
N SER A 67 -6.69 3.09 -15.18
CA SER A 67 -8.16 3.03 -15.30
C SER A 67 -8.89 4.19 -14.61
N GLU A 68 -8.19 4.96 -13.77
CA GLU A 68 -8.75 6.13 -13.10
C GLU A 68 -8.78 7.34 -14.03
N THR A 69 -10.00 7.83 -14.30
CA THR A 69 -10.25 8.97 -15.18
C THR A 69 -9.90 10.31 -14.55
N ASN A 70 -9.91 10.40 -13.22
CA ASN A 70 -9.56 11.62 -12.50
C ASN A 70 -8.05 11.70 -12.28
N ALA A 71 -7.37 12.57 -13.03
CA ALA A 71 -5.93 12.75 -12.94
C ALA A 71 -5.40 13.04 -11.52
N LYS A 72 -6.18 13.68 -10.64
CA LYS A 72 -5.77 13.96 -9.24
C LYS A 72 -5.82 12.72 -8.34
N ARG A 73 -6.42 11.63 -8.82
CA ARG A 73 -6.61 10.36 -8.09
C ARG A 73 -5.85 9.21 -8.74
N ALA A 74 -5.53 9.34 -10.02
CA ALA A 74 -4.83 8.32 -10.79
C ALA A 74 -3.50 7.91 -10.16
N SER A 75 -2.79 8.84 -9.51
CA SER A 75 -1.56 8.51 -8.76
C SER A 75 -1.78 8.60 -7.26
N PHE A 76 -1.41 7.54 -6.55
CA PHE A 76 -1.57 7.46 -5.10
C PHE A 76 -0.46 6.62 -4.47
N GLN A 77 -0.41 6.66 -3.14
CA GLN A 77 0.54 5.90 -2.35
C GLN A 77 -0.06 4.54 -1.96
N LEU A 78 0.61 3.47 -2.40
CA LEU A 78 0.35 2.10 -1.98
C LEU A 78 1.25 1.76 -0.78
N ILE A 79 0.70 1.03 0.19
CA ILE A 79 1.46 0.56 1.36
C ILE A 79 1.66 -0.94 1.26
N PHE A 80 2.90 -1.43 1.36
CA PHE A 80 3.18 -2.84 1.52
C PHE A 80 3.40 -3.19 2.99
N LEU A 81 2.86 -4.32 3.41
CA LEU A 81 3.04 -4.91 4.73
C LEU A 81 3.92 -6.15 4.56
N SER A 82 5.23 -5.99 4.78
CA SER A 82 6.18 -7.09 4.56
C SER A 82 7.44 -6.93 5.42
N GLU A 83 8.03 -8.07 5.80
CA GLU A 83 9.28 -8.13 6.57
C GLU A 83 10.46 -7.50 5.83
N VAL A 84 10.48 -7.60 4.50
CA VAL A 84 11.53 -7.08 3.63
C VAL A 84 10.94 -6.20 2.53
N GLN A 85 11.78 -5.37 1.91
CA GLN A 85 11.39 -4.50 0.81
C GLN A 85 10.93 -5.36 -0.38
N PRO A 86 9.67 -5.21 -0.86
CA PRO A 86 9.24 -5.88 -2.07
C PRO A 86 10.07 -5.43 -3.27
N VAL A 87 10.47 -6.37 -4.14
CA VAL A 87 11.25 -6.08 -5.35
C VAL A 87 10.51 -6.62 -6.57
N PRO A 88 9.88 -5.75 -7.38
CA PRO A 88 9.21 -6.18 -8.60
C PRO A 88 10.21 -6.70 -9.63
N SER A 89 9.91 -7.87 -10.21
CA SER A 89 10.71 -8.52 -11.26
C SER A 89 10.27 -8.18 -12.68
N THR A 90 9.17 -7.44 -12.84
CA THR A 90 8.66 -7.03 -14.14
C THR A 90 9.63 -6.05 -14.83
N PRO A 91 9.78 -6.16 -16.17
CA PRO A 91 10.64 -5.25 -16.92
C PRO A 91 10.09 -3.82 -16.86
N GLU A 92 11.01 -2.86 -16.91
CA GLU A 92 10.65 -1.46 -16.99
C GLU A 92 10.10 -1.12 -18.38
N VAL A 93 8.99 -0.39 -18.42
CA VAL A 93 8.43 0.17 -19.65
C VAL A 93 9.03 1.54 -19.97
N LEU A 94 9.43 2.27 -18.93
CA LEU A 94 10.23 3.51 -18.96
C LEU A 94 11.15 3.48 -17.73
N PRO A 95 12.25 4.25 -17.70
CA PRO A 95 13.14 4.30 -16.54
C PRO A 95 12.37 4.55 -15.23
N GLY A 96 12.42 3.59 -14.31
CA GLY A 96 11.72 3.65 -13.02
C GLY A 96 10.19 3.46 -13.10
N MET A 97 9.62 3.11 -14.26
CA MET A 97 8.20 2.80 -14.41
C MET A 97 8.01 1.36 -14.86
N ARG A 98 7.22 0.59 -14.11
CA ARG A 98 6.94 -0.82 -14.43
C ARG A 98 5.54 -1.22 -14.02
N GLN A 99 4.96 -2.15 -14.77
CA GLN A 99 3.65 -2.68 -14.42
C GLN A 99 3.78 -3.69 -13.27
N ILE A 100 2.87 -3.65 -12.31
CA ILE A 100 2.86 -4.54 -11.15
C ILE A 100 1.47 -5.14 -10.94
N GLU A 101 1.45 -6.39 -10.47
CA GLU A 101 0.25 -7.09 -10.00
C GLU A 101 0.43 -7.34 -8.49
N LEU A 102 -0.57 -6.95 -7.69
CA LEU A 102 -0.47 -6.99 -6.22
C LEU A 102 -0.99 -8.32 -5.67
N GLU A 103 -0.30 -8.85 -4.67
CA GLU A 103 -0.73 -10.02 -3.89
C GLU A 103 -1.20 -9.58 -2.49
N GLY A 104 -2.28 -10.19 -2.00
CA GLY A 104 -2.84 -9.88 -0.66
C GLY A 104 -3.38 -8.45 -0.54
N LEU A 105 -4.01 -7.93 -1.59
CA LEU A 105 -4.55 -6.57 -1.62
C LEU A 105 -5.70 -6.41 -0.62
N LEU A 106 -5.59 -5.37 0.20
CA LEU A 106 -6.59 -4.92 1.15
C LEU A 106 -6.96 -3.47 0.86
N ALA A 107 -8.24 -3.14 0.98
CA ALA A 107 -8.74 -1.78 0.88
C ALA A 107 -9.30 -1.29 2.22
N GLU A 108 -8.97 -0.05 2.59
CA GLU A 108 -9.50 0.65 3.75
C GLU A 108 -10.33 1.86 3.29
N PRO A 109 -11.66 1.88 3.50
CA PRO A 109 -12.47 3.03 3.18
C PRO A 109 -12.06 4.24 4.02
N ARG A 110 -11.76 5.36 3.38
CA ARG A 110 -11.40 6.61 4.05
C ARG A 110 -12.10 7.81 3.40
N VAL A 111 -12.53 8.77 4.23
CA VAL A 111 -12.96 10.07 3.73
C VAL A 111 -11.71 10.85 3.33
N MET A 112 -11.62 11.18 2.05
CA MET A 112 -10.52 11.90 1.41
C MET A 112 -10.97 13.31 1.02
N GLY A 113 -10.03 14.17 0.67
CA GLY A 113 -10.30 15.58 0.32
C GLY A 113 -10.23 16.54 1.51
N GLN A 114 -10.38 17.84 1.22
CA GLN A 114 -10.25 18.93 2.19
C GLN A 114 -11.48 19.84 2.14
N GLY A 115 -11.83 20.42 3.29
CA GLY A 115 -12.95 21.35 3.41
C GLY A 115 -14.27 20.73 2.95
N GLU A 116 -14.91 21.37 1.98
CA GLU A 116 -16.20 20.96 1.39
C GLU A 116 -16.03 19.90 0.29
N PHE A 117 -14.83 19.73 -0.27
CA PHE A 117 -14.55 18.79 -1.37
C PHE A 117 -14.18 17.39 -0.86
N LYS A 118 -14.93 16.89 0.12
CA LYS A 118 -14.73 15.55 0.67
C LYS A 118 -15.37 14.49 -0.22
N TYR A 119 -14.71 13.35 -0.34
CA TYR A 119 -15.23 12.21 -1.07
C TYR A 119 -14.82 10.90 -0.39
N GLN A 120 -15.55 9.84 -0.68
CA GLN A 120 -15.17 8.49 -0.26
C GLN A 120 -14.04 7.99 -1.16
N GLY A 121 -12.91 7.62 -0.56
CA GLY A 121 -11.80 6.97 -1.25
C GLY A 121 -11.33 5.74 -0.48
N PHE A 122 -10.20 5.20 -0.92
CA PHE A 122 -9.58 4.02 -0.33
C PHE A 122 -8.09 4.23 -0.11
N VAL A 123 -7.58 3.67 0.98
CA VAL A 123 -6.15 3.42 1.16
C VAL A 123 -5.91 1.95 0.90
N PHE A 124 -4.94 1.65 0.05
CA PHE A 124 -4.62 0.29 -0.35
C PHE A 124 -3.39 -0.23 0.38
N TYR A 125 -3.47 -1.48 0.81
CA TYR A 125 -2.38 -2.22 1.42
C TYR A 125 -2.15 -3.51 0.65
N ALA A 126 -0.91 -3.94 0.46
CA ALA A 126 -0.60 -5.21 -0.19
C ALA A 126 0.41 -6.01 0.63
N GLY A 127 0.37 -7.34 0.52
CA GLY A 127 1.38 -8.22 1.13
C GLY A 127 2.65 -8.32 0.27
N GLY A 128 2.51 -8.13 -1.05
CA GLY A 128 3.64 -8.22 -1.96
C GLY A 128 3.25 -7.97 -3.42
N ILE A 129 4.19 -8.29 -4.31
CA ILE A 129 4.04 -8.17 -5.76
C ILE A 129 4.16 -9.56 -6.38
N LYS A 130 3.35 -9.85 -7.39
CA LYS A 130 3.47 -11.10 -8.14
C LYS A 130 4.81 -11.15 -8.86
N GLY A 131 5.54 -12.25 -8.66
CA GLY A 131 6.88 -12.43 -9.21
C GLY A 131 7.99 -11.78 -8.39
N ASP A 132 7.70 -11.28 -7.19
CA ASP A 132 8.71 -10.70 -6.29
C ASP A 132 9.85 -11.69 -5.96
N THR A 133 11.09 -11.24 -6.09
CA THR A 133 12.32 -12.02 -5.83
C THR A 133 12.98 -11.74 -4.48
N SER A 134 12.44 -10.82 -3.68
CA SER A 134 13.01 -10.40 -2.39
C SER A 134 12.74 -11.36 -1.24
N GLY A 135 11.79 -12.28 -1.39
CA GLY A 135 11.28 -13.09 -0.28
C GLY A 135 10.17 -12.40 0.54
N ALA A 136 9.75 -11.18 0.17
CA ALA A 136 8.60 -10.49 0.77
C ALA A 136 7.27 -11.25 0.70
N ARG A 137 7.21 -12.35 -0.07
CA ARG A 137 6.15 -13.38 -0.07
C ARG A 137 6.10 -14.13 1.28
N GLY A 138 5.85 -13.41 2.37
CA GLY A 138 5.75 -13.95 3.71
C GLY A 138 4.42 -13.52 4.33
N LYS A 139 3.48 -14.47 4.41
CA LYS A 139 2.16 -14.40 5.06
C LYS A 139 1.31 -13.20 4.62
N SER A 140 0.30 -13.47 3.80
CA SER A 140 -0.67 -12.43 3.47
C SER A 140 -1.24 -11.81 4.76
N ALA A 141 -1.51 -10.50 4.75
CA ALA A 141 -2.17 -9.82 5.87
C ALA A 141 -3.59 -10.39 6.18
N ALA A 142 -4.09 -11.31 5.36
CA ALA A 142 -5.29 -12.12 5.63
C ALA A 142 -5.00 -13.31 6.56
N GLU A 143 -3.82 -13.92 6.49
CA GLU A 143 -3.42 -15.05 7.36
C GLU A 143 -2.97 -14.59 8.76
N SER A 144 -2.48 -13.36 8.90
CA SER A 144 -2.06 -12.83 10.21
C SER A 144 -3.22 -12.47 11.15
N ARG A 145 -4.48 -12.73 10.78
CA ARG A 145 -5.67 -12.53 11.62
C ARG A 145 -6.11 -13.80 12.38
N VAL A 146 -5.38 -14.91 12.24
CA VAL A 146 -5.75 -16.22 12.81
C VAL A 146 -4.75 -16.73 13.85
N ALA A 147 -3.87 -15.88 14.38
CA ALA A 147 -2.97 -16.23 15.50
C ALA A 147 -3.04 -15.18 16.61
#